data_AF-A0A842NJV4-F1
#
_entry.id   AF-A0A842NJV4-F1
#
_cell.length_a   1.000
_cell.length_b   1.000
_cell.length_c   1.000
_cell.angle_alpha   90.00
_cell.angle_beta   90.00
_cell.angle_gamma   90.00
#
_symmetry.space_group_name_H-M   'P 1'
#
loop_
_entity.id
_entity.type
_entity.pdbx_description
1 polymer ?
#
loop_
_entity_poly.entity_id
_entity_poly.type
_entity_poly.pdbx_seq_one_letter_code
_entity_poly.pdbx_strand_id
1 'polypeptide(L)'
;MADTSGLLAEWLSAYNPDEITIGVVASHSALQILHGARAEGFRTLGIAVGEGRRKMFKAFPGAEPDEWLMLDDYKQMLDHAEWLRERNVIIVPHGSLVEYLGADNFIALEVPTFGNRRILKWEAGRDTQREWLELGGCTMPKVIDDPHDIDGPVIVKYAGAKGGRGYFVARNFRDFRRNV
;
A
#
# COMPACT_ATOMS: atom_id res chain seq x y z
N MET A 1 14.05 -2.14 15.38
CA MET A 1 13.53 -1.02 14.56
C MET A 1 12.79 -0.08 15.49
N ALA A 2 13.07 1.22 15.42
CA ALA A 2 12.46 2.20 16.31
C ALA A 2 10.95 2.28 16.04
N ASP A 3 10.15 2.02 17.08
CA ASP A 3 8.70 2.19 17.03
C ASP A 3 8.39 3.69 17.17
N THR A 4 8.13 4.35 16.05
CA THR A 4 7.79 5.78 16.03
C THR A 4 6.33 6.05 16.42
N SER A 5 5.55 5.02 16.77
CA SER A 5 4.14 5.21 17.19
C SER A 5 4.00 6.10 18.43
N GLY A 6 5.01 6.14 19.30
CA GLY A 6 5.07 7.06 20.43
C GLY A 6 5.19 8.54 20.02
N LEU A 7 5.73 8.82 18.83
CA LEU A 7 5.95 10.18 18.32
C LEU A 7 4.75 10.70 17.49
N LEU A 8 3.81 9.84 17.09
CA LEU A 8 2.66 10.24 16.28
C LEU A 8 1.82 11.32 16.98
N ALA A 9 1.58 11.17 18.28
CA ALA A 9 0.81 12.13 19.06
C ALA A 9 1.54 13.49 19.12
N GLU A 10 2.87 13.48 19.25
CA GLU A 10 3.70 14.68 19.22
C GLU A 10 3.60 15.38 17.86
N TRP A 11 3.78 14.64 16.75
CA TRP A 11 3.66 15.21 15.41
C TRP A 11 2.29 15.81 15.15
N LEU A 12 1.21 15.10 15.50
CA LEU A 12 -0.15 15.60 15.32
C LEU A 12 -0.45 16.82 16.20
N SER A 13 0.13 16.91 17.40
CA SER A 13 -0.03 18.09 18.27
C SER A 13 0.60 19.36 17.69
N ALA A 14 1.60 19.21 16.82
CA ALA A 14 2.25 20.31 16.11
C ALA A 14 1.51 20.71 14.81
N TYR A 15 0.55 19.92 14.35
CA TYR A 15 -0.19 20.23 13.12
C TYR A 15 -1.24 21.31 13.35
N ASN A 16 -1.43 22.18 12.36
CA ASN A 16 -2.59 23.06 12.29
C ASN A 16 -3.79 22.29 11.68
N PRO A 17 -4.86 22.01 12.46
CA PRO A 17 -6.02 21.24 11.98
C PRO A 17 -6.81 21.93 10.85
N ASP A 18 -6.75 23.26 10.76
CA ASP A 18 -7.43 24.02 9.70
C ASP A 18 -6.68 23.98 8.36
N GLU A 19 -5.50 23.37 8.36
CA GLU A 19 -4.53 23.43 7.27
C GLU A 19 -4.03 22.04 6.84
N ILE A 20 -4.74 20.99 7.21
CA ILE A 20 -4.41 19.61 6.83
C ILE A 20 -4.35 19.44 5.31
N THR A 21 -3.29 18.77 4.86
CA THR A 21 -3.10 18.40 3.46
C THR A 21 -3.16 16.88 3.31
N ILE A 22 -3.97 16.37 2.39
CA ILE A 22 -4.01 14.94 2.07
C ILE A 22 -2.97 14.62 1.00
N GLY A 23 -1.95 13.87 1.40
CA GLY A 23 -0.86 13.41 0.53
C GLY A 23 -1.08 11.99 0.01
N VAL A 24 -0.79 11.75 -1.26
CA VAL A 24 -0.85 10.40 -1.85
C VAL A 24 0.19 10.23 -2.95
N VAL A 25 0.75 9.02 -3.09
CA VAL A 25 1.55 8.66 -4.26
C VAL A 25 0.66 8.62 -5.50
N ALA A 26 1.03 9.29 -6.58
CA ALA A 26 0.23 9.45 -7.80
C ALA A 26 0.17 8.15 -8.64
N SER A 27 -0.44 7.09 -8.09
CA SER A 27 -0.61 5.76 -8.68
C SER A 27 -1.86 5.06 -8.10
N HIS A 28 -2.13 3.83 -8.51
CA HIS A 28 -3.18 2.95 -7.96
C HIS A 28 -4.57 3.63 -7.88
N SER A 29 -4.96 4.11 -6.70
CA SER A 29 -6.26 4.71 -6.39
C SER A 29 -6.18 6.22 -6.12
N ALA A 30 -5.06 6.87 -6.45
CA ALA A 30 -4.80 8.26 -6.13
C ALA A 30 -5.82 9.24 -6.73
N LEU A 31 -6.33 9.00 -7.95
CA LEU A 31 -7.36 9.87 -8.53
C LEU A 31 -8.61 9.97 -7.64
N GLN A 32 -9.09 8.84 -7.12
CA GLN A 32 -10.24 8.80 -6.23
C GLN A 32 -9.92 9.44 -4.86
N ILE A 33 -8.72 9.18 -4.32
CA ILE A 33 -8.28 9.73 -3.03
C ILE A 33 -8.19 11.26 -3.12
N LEU A 34 -7.53 11.80 -4.14
CA LEU A 34 -7.38 13.24 -4.35
C LEU A 34 -8.73 13.90 -4.59
N HIS A 35 -9.59 13.28 -5.42
CA HIS A 35 -10.92 13.80 -5.67
C HIS A 35 -11.77 13.84 -4.39
N GLY A 36 -11.76 12.76 -3.60
CA GLY A 36 -12.48 12.69 -2.33
C GLY A 36 -11.96 13.71 -1.33
N ALA A 37 -10.64 13.82 -1.16
CA ALA A 37 -10.03 14.82 -0.27
C ALA A 37 -10.43 16.24 -0.65
N ARG A 38 -10.40 16.59 -1.94
CA ARG A 38 -10.85 17.89 -2.43
C ARG A 38 -12.34 18.12 -2.18
N ALA A 39 -13.18 17.11 -2.41
CA ALA A 39 -14.62 17.20 -2.20
C ALA A 39 -14.97 17.45 -0.71
N GLU A 40 -14.16 16.93 0.20
CA GLU A 40 -14.25 17.15 1.64
C GLU A 40 -13.56 18.46 2.10
N GLY A 41 -13.01 19.26 1.17
CA GLY A 41 -12.42 20.58 1.46
C GLY A 41 -10.94 20.58 1.86
N PHE A 42 -10.24 19.44 1.78
CA PHE A 42 -8.82 19.39 2.10
C PHE A 42 -7.94 19.89 0.94
N ARG A 43 -6.78 20.46 1.28
CA ARG A 43 -5.67 20.63 0.34
C ARG A 43 -5.12 19.27 -0.06
N THR A 44 -4.61 19.15 -1.28
CA THR A 44 -4.14 17.88 -1.85
C THR A 44 -2.71 17.93 -2.34
N LEU A 45 -1.92 16.91 -2.01
CA LEU A 45 -0.52 16.76 -2.42
C LEU A 45 -0.33 15.46 -3.22
N GLY A 46 0.16 15.58 -4.45
CA GLY A 46 0.57 14.46 -5.28
C GLY A 46 2.06 14.18 -5.13
N ILE A 47 2.43 12.94 -4.83
CA ILE A 47 3.82 12.50 -4.73
C ILE A 47 4.16 11.62 -5.92
N ALA A 48 5.17 11.96 -6.70
CA ALA A 48 5.48 11.21 -7.92
C ALA A 48 6.97 11.18 -8.25
N VAL A 49 7.39 10.09 -8.86
CA VAL A 49 8.67 10.00 -9.58
C VAL A 49 8.43 10.24 -11.06
N GLY A 50 9.14 11.23 -11.62
CA GLY A 50 9.10 11.59 -13.04
C GLY A 50 7.87 12.42 -13.49
N GLU A 51 8.09 13.30 -14.47
CA GLU A 51 7.10 14.28 -14.96
C GLU A 51 5.87 13.69 -15.67
N GLY A 52 5.92 12.42 -16.06
CA GLY A 52 4.81 11.76 -16.78
C GLY A 52 3.51 11.72 -15.97
N ARG A 53 3.61 11.60 -14.64
CA ARG A 53 2.43 11.53 -13.75
C ARG A 53 1.66 12.84 -13.71
N ARG A 54 2.36 13.99 -13.63
CA ARG A 54 1.73 15.32 -13.66
C ARG A 54 0.85 15.50 -14.90
N LYS A 55 1.35 15.11 -16.07
CA LYS A 55 0.60 15.22 -17.33
C LYS A 55 -0.68 14.38 -17.31
N MET A 56 -0.65 13.19 -16.73
CA MET A 56 -1.82 12.33 -16.64
C MET A 56 -2.88 12.88 -15.68
N PHE A 57 -2.47 13.37 -14.51
CA PHE A 57 -3.41 13.88 -13.51
C PHE A 57 -4.06 15.22 -13.92
N LYS A 58 -3.37 16.05 -14.73
CA LYS A 58 -3.94 17.23 -15.38
C LYS A 58 -5.18 16.96 -16.23
N ALA A 59 -5.34 15.73 -16.73
CA ALA A 59 -6.52 15.35 -17.50
C ALA A 59 -7.78 15.19 -16.61
N PHE A 60 -7.62 15.23 -15.28
CA PHE A 60 -8.68 15.04 -14.30
C PHE A 60 -8.70 16.22 -13.31
N PRO A 61 -9.26 17.39 -13.67
CA PRO A 61 -9.19 18.60 -12.84
C PRO A 61 -9.76 18.43 -11.43
N GLY A 62 -10.79 17.58 -11.27
CA GLY A 62 -11.35 17.27 -9.96
C GLY A 62 -10.43 16.45 -9.05
N ALA A 63 -9.35 15.88 -9.59
CA ALA A 63 -8.34 15.07 -8.92
C ALA A 63 -6.91 15.56 -9.16
N GLU A 64 -6.73 16.72 -9.81
CA GLU A 64 -5.40 17.32 -9.96
C GLU A 64 -4.94 17.80 -8.57
N PRO A 65 -3.76 17.39 -8.08
CA PRO A 65 -3.23 17.89 -6.82
C PRO A 65 -3.00 19.40 -6.82
N ASP A 66 -3.23 20.04 -5.67
CA ASP A 66 -2.90 21.46 -5.47
C ASP A 66 -1.38 21.69 -5.46
N GLU A 67 -0.64 20.75 -4.86
CA GLU A 67 0.83 20.76 -4.83
C GLU A 67 1.38 19.40 -5.30
N TRP A 68 2.63 19.43 -5.79
CA TRP A 68 3.36 18.23 -6.20
C TRP A 68 4.71 18.14 -5.50
N LEU A 69 4.97 17.01 -4.84
CA LEU A 69 6.31 16.60 -4.42
C LEU A 69 6.88 15.65 -5.49
N MET A 70 7.83 16.16 -6.28
CA MET A 70 8.52 15.37 -7.30
C MET A 70 9.81 14.80 -6.74
N LEU A 71 9.97 13.49 -6.92
CA LEU A 71 11.11 12.72 -6.42
C LEU A 71 11.85 12.07 -7.60
N ASP A 72 13.11 11.71 -7.38
CA ASP A 72 13.88 10.84 -8.26
C ASP A 72 13.67 9.37 -7.91
N ASP A 73 13.45 9.07 -6.62
CA ASP A 73 13.14 7.74 -6.10
C ASP A 73 12.17 7.86 -4.92
N TYR A 74 11.19 6.95 -4.81
CA TYR A 74 10.18 7.03 -3.75
C TYR A 74 10.77 6.87 -2.34
N LYS A 75 11.97 6.30 -2.17
CA LYS A 75 12.67 6.23 -0.88
C LYS A 75 13.04 7.61 -0.34
N GLN A 76 13.19 8.61 -1.20
CA GLN A 76 13.42 10.01 -0.79
C GLN A 76 12.28 10.58 0.05
N MET A 77 11.10 9.94 0.07
CA MET A 77 10.04 10.29 1.01
C MET A 77 10.50 10.25 2.48
N LEU A 78 11.46 9.39 2.82
CA LEU A 78 12.06 9.35 4.16
C LEU A 78 12.83 10.64 4.46
N ASP A 79 13.59 11.13 3.49
CA ASP A 79 14.38 12.36 3.61
C ASP A 79 13.48 13.61 3.66
N HIS A 80 12.30 13.54 3.04
CA HIS A 80 11.29 14.60 3.04
C HIS A 80 10.27 14.52 4.19
N ALA A 81 10.46 13.63 5.17
CA ALA A 81 9.48 13.44 6.25
C ALA A 81 9.21 14.73 7.05
N GLU A 82 10.27 15.50 7.37
CA GLU A 82 10.12 16.79 8.04
C GLU A 82 9.34 17.81 7.20
N TRP A 83 9.72 17.95 5.92
CA TRP A 83 9.05 18.84 4.97
C TRP A 83 7.56 18.54 4.81
N LEU A 84 7.20 17.24 4.84
CA LEU A 84 5.81 16.77 4.80
C LEU A 84 5.08 17.14 6.11
N ARG A 85 5.75 17.01 7.26
CA ARG A 85 5.17 17.40 8.57
C ARG A 85 4.93 18.90 8.69
N GLU A 86 5.87 19.73 8.24
CA GLU A 86 5.70 21.20 8.23
C GLU A 86 4.50 21.67 7.39
N ARG A 87 4.04 20.85 6.44
CA ARG A 87 2.86 21.11 5.59
C ARG A 87 1.58 20.46 6.09
N ASN A 88 1.59 19.94 7.32
CA ASN A 88 0.45 19.27 7.93
C ASN A 88 -0.06 18.09 7.08
N VAL A 89 0.86 17.36 6.42
CA VAL A 89 0.49 16.30 5.47
C VAL A 89 0.11 15.02 6.22
N ILE A 90 -1.08 14.50 5.93
CA ILE A 90 -1.47 13.14 6.27
C ILE A 90 -1.44 12.30 4.99
N ILE A 91 -0.63 11.25 4.99
CA ILE A 91 -0.50 10.36 3.82
C ILE A 91 -1.60 9.31 3.86
N VAL A 92 -2.35 9.17 2.76
CA VAL A 92 -3.29 8.06 2.56
C VAL A 92 -2.58 6.94 1.81
N PRO A 93 -2.23 5.81 2.46
CA PRO A 93 -1.48 4.74 1.82
C PRO A 93 -2.37 3.88 0.90
N HIS A 94 -1.76 3.33 -0.15
CA HIS A 94 -2.35 2.29 -1.00
C HIS A 94 -1.25 1.32 -1.49
N GLY A 95 -1.63 0.25 -2.18
CA GLY A 95 -0.73 -0.86 -2.56
C GLY A 95 0.60 -0.42 -3.20
N SER A 96 0.58 0.55 -4.11
CA SER A 96 1.83 1.04 -4.74
C SER A 96 2.77 1.77 -3.80
N LEU A 97 2.30 2.48 -2.77
CA LEU A 97 3.19 3.15 -1.81
C LEU A 97 4.03 2.11 -1.05
N VAL A 98 3.36 1.06 -0.55
CA VAL A 98 4.02 -0.03 0.16
C VAL A 98 4.96 -0.80 -0.76
N GLU A 99 4.58 -1.02 -2.02
CA GLU A 99 5.45 -1.65 -3.01
C GLU A 99 6.70 -0.82 -3.28
N TYR A 100 6.56 0.49 -3.50
CA TYR A 100 7.67 1.36 -3.92
C TYR A 100 8.63 1.69 -2.77
N LEU A 101 8.13 1.95 -1.56
CA LEU A 101 8.99 2.19 -0.40
C LEU A 101 9.54 0.88 0.17
N GLY A 102 8.76 -0.20 0.10
CA GLY A 102 8.96 -1.40 0.91
C GLY A 102 8.32 -1.24 2.29
N ALA A 103 7.88 -2.37 2.87
CA ALA A 103 7.13 -2.40 4.12
C ALA A 103 7.91 -1.78 5.30
N ASP A 104 9.21 -2.07 5.43
CA ASP A 104 10.03 -1.57 6.53
C ASP A 104 10.19 -0.04 6.46
N ASN A 105 10.47 0.51 5.28
CA ASN A 105 10.58 1.95 5.08
C ASN A 105 9.24 2.66 5.30
N PHE A 106 8.12 2.08 4.87
CA PHE A 106 6.80 2.66 5.14
C PHE A 106 6.47 2.67 6.64
N ILE A 107 6.83 1.61 7.38
CA ILE A 107 6.67 1.57 8.84
C ILE A 107 7.54 2.65 9.50
N ALA A 108 8.77 2.84 9.03
CA ALA A 108 9.73 3.82 9.54
C ALA A 108 9.43 5.28 9.12
N LEU A 109 8.63 5.51 8.07
CA LEU A 109 8.35 6.83 7.53
C LEU A 109 7.79 7.78 8.60
N GLU A 110 8.46 8.88 8.89
CA GLU A 110 8.07 9.72 10.03
C GLU A 110 7.02 10.80 9.68
N VAL A 111 5.92 10.38 9.04
CA VAL A 111 4.82 11.27 8.61
C VAL A 111 3.49 10.62 9.01
N PRO A 112 2.53 11.31 9.63
CA PRO A 112 1.20 10.76 9.87
C PRO A 112 0.60 10.07 8.64
N THR A 113 0.16 8.82 8.80
CA THR A 113 -0.49 8.04 7.75
C THR A 113 -1.88 7.62 8.20
N PHE A 114 -2.85 7.67 7.29
CA PHE A 114 -4.18 7.14 7.56
C PHE A 114 -4.16 5.60 7.65
N GLY A 115 -4.72 5.05 8.72
CA GLY A 115 -4.80 3.61 8.96
C GLY A 115 -3.71 3.05 9.88
N ASN A 116 -3.61 1.72 9.95
CA ASN A 116 -2.70 1.03 10.85
C ASN A 116 -1.48 0.47 10.10
N ARG A 117 -0.31 1.10 10.23
CA ARG A 117 0.91 0.64 9.55
C ARG A 117 1.32 -0.79 9.88
N ARG A 118 1.02 -1.26 11.10
CA ARG A 118 1.40 -2.61 11.55
C ARG A 118 0.59 -3.69 10.85
N ILE A 119 -0.53 -3.33 10.20
CA ILE A 119 -1.37 -4.27 9.44
C ILE A 119 -0.61 -4.90 8.27
N LEU A 120 0.40 -4.22 7.73
CA LEU A 120 1.23 -4.75 6.65
C LEU A 120 1.96 -6.04 7.02
N LYS A 121 2.26 -6.27 8.30
CA LYS A 121 2.83 -7.55 8.76
C LYS A 121 1.87 -8.72 8.56
N TRP A 122 0.57 -8.46 8.64
CA TRP A 122 -0.48 -9.44 8.39
C TRP A 122 -0.75 -9.62 6.90
N GLU A 123 -0.62 -8.56 6.10
CA GLU A 123 -0.90 -8.61 4.66
C GLU A 123 0.28 -9.13 3.81
N ALA A 124 1.51 -9.01 4.29
CA ALA A 124 2.70 -9.37 3.51
C ALA A 124 2.94 -10.88 3.37
N GLY A 125 2.45 -11.69 4.31
CA GLY A 125 2.67 -13.14 4.35
C GLY A 125 1.39 -13.92 4.05
N ARG A 126 1.50 -15.02 3.28
CA ARG A 126 0.34 -15.90 3.03
C ARG A 126 -0.14 -16.59 4.31
N ASP A 127 0.81 -17.01 5.14
CA ASP A 127 0.52 -17.72 6.38
C ASP A 127 -0.11 -16.78 7.42
N THR A 128 0.46 -15.58 7.58
CA THR A 128 -0.11 -14.55 8.45
C THR A 128 -1.47 -14.06 7.95
N GLN A 129 -1.67 -13.94 6.64
CA GLN A 129 -2.99 -13.61 6.06
C GLN A 129 -4.01 -14.71 6.35
N ARG A 130 -3.63 -15.99 6.21
CA ARG A 130 -4.50 -17.13 6.55
C ARG A 130 -4.88 -17.11 8.02
N GLU A 131 -3.88 -17.01 8.91
CA GLU A 131 -4.09 -16.93 10.35
C GLU A 131 -5.07 -15.80 10.69
N TRP A 132 -4.86 -14.61 10.13
CA TRP A 132 -5.73 -13.46 10.37
C TRP A 132 -7.18 -13.72 9.92
N LEU A 133 -7.37 -14.30 8.74
CA LEU A 133 -8.70 -14.62 8.21
C LEU A 133 -9.40 -15.71 9.05
N GLU A 134 -8.68 -16.76 9.45
CA GLU A 134 -9.22 -17.84 10.28
C GLU A 134 -9.58 -17.34 11.69
N LEU A 135 -8.74 -16.49 12.31
CA LEU A 135 -9.05 -15.81 13.56
C LEU A 135 -10.28 -14.88 13.43
N GLY A 136 -10.49 -14.29 12.26
CA GLY A 136 -11.69 -13.51 11.91
C GLY A 136 -12.93 -14.35 11.64
N GLY A 137 -12.85 -15.68 11.72
CA GLY A 137 -13.96 -16.60 11.47
C GLY A 137 -14.21 -16.90 9.99
N CYS A 138 -13.29 -16.53 9.08
CA CYS A 138 -13.41 -16.86 7.67
C CYS A 138 -13.09 -18.34 7.43
N THR A 139 -13.92 -19.01 6.63
CA THR A 139 -13.59 -20.33 6.09
C THR A 139 -12.57 -20.18 4.95
N MET A 140 -11.39 -20.78 5.13
CA MET A 140 -10.32 -20.71 4.14
C MET A 140 -10.23 -21.98 3.29
N PRO A 141 -9.81 -21.90 2.02
CA PRO A 141 -9.52 -23.08 1.21
C PRO A 141 -8.50 -23.99 1.91
N LYS A 142 -8.69 -25.32 1.83
CA LYS A 142 -7.74 -26.30 2.38
C LYS A 142 -6.35 -26.09 1.75
N VAL A 143 -5.30 -26.11 2.59
CA VAL A 143 -3.92 -26.19 2.11
C VAL A 143 -3.58 -27.65 1.84
N ILE A 144 -2.88 -27.90 0.74
CA ILE A 144 -2.35 -29.21 0.39
C ILE A 144 -0.84 -29.06 0.38
N ASP A 145 -0.17 -29.66 1.36
CA ASP A 145 1.29 -29.55 1.53
C ASP A 145 2.05 -30.53 0.63
N ASP A 146 1.52 -31.74 0.44
CA ASP A 146 2.05 -32.72 -0.51
C ASP A 146 1.21 -32.73 -1.80
N PRO A 147 1.76 -32.41 -2.98
CA PRO A 147 1.02 -32.47 -4.24
C PRO A 147 0.50 -33.88 -4.60
N HIS A 148 0.99 -34.95 -3.96
CA HIS A 148 0.41 -36.29 -4.11
C HIS A 148 -1.00 -36.41 -3.51
N ASP A 149 -1.35 -35.53 -2.55
CA ASP A 149 -2.67 -35.49 -1.91
C ASP A 149 -3.71 -34.70 -2.72
N ILE A 150 -3.40 -34.30 -3.96
CA ILE A 150 -4.36 -33.63 -4.84
C ILE A 150 -5.42 -34.64 -5.30
N ASP A 151 -6.61 -34.52 -4.72
CA ASP A 151 -7.80 -35.35 -4.97
C ASP A 151 -8.90 -34.64 -5.78
N GLY A 152 -8.64 -33.42 -6.26
CA GLY A 152 -9.58 -32.62 -7.06
C GLY A 152 -8.94 -31.36 -7.68
N PRO A 153 -9.75 -30.47 -8.29
CA PRO A 153 -9.25 -29.21 -8.85
C PRO A 153 -8.65 -28.29 -7.78
N VAL A 154 -7.39 -27.91 -7.96
CA VAL A 154 -6.65 -27.01 -7.09
C VAL A 154 -6.08 -25.84 -7.88
N ILE A 155 -5.91 -24.69 -7.21
CA ILE A 155 -5.14 -23.56 -7.72
C ILE A 155 -3.76 -23.54 -7.06
N VAL A 156 -2.71 -23.61 -7.87
CA VAL A 156 -1.32 -23.57 -7.40
C VAL A 156 -0.83 -22.13 -7.45
N LYS A 157 -0.31 -21.66 -6.31
CA LYS A 157 0.14 -20.27 -6.14
C LYS A 157 1.62 -20.23 -5.80
N TYR A 158 2.46 -19.81 -6.75
CA TYR A 158 3.90 -19.63 -6.47
C TYR A 158 4.16 -18.47 -5.49
N ALA A 159 5.21 -18.62 -4.69
CA ALA A 159 5.75 -17.53 -3.88
C ALA A 159 6.25 -16.39 -4.77
N GLY A 160 5.99 -15.13 -4.39
CA GLY A 160 6.41 -13.95 -5.15
C GLY A 160 5.56 -13.60 -6.38
N ALA A 161 4.53 -14.37 -6.71
CA ALA A 161 3.60 -14.04 -7.80
C ALA A 161 2.81 -12.76 -7.49
N LYS A 162 3.19 -11.64 -8.14
CA LYS A 162 2.42 -10.39 -8.09
C LYS A 162 1.25 -10.45 -9.08
N GLY A 163 0.05 -10.10 -8.61
CA GLY A 163 -1.16 -10.07 -9.44
C GLY A 163 -1.58 -11.43 -10.01
N GLY A 164 -1.22 -12.53 -9.34
CA GLY A 164 -1.60 -13.90 -9.77
C GLY A 164 -0.82 -14.44 -10.98
N ARG A 165 0.21 -13.74 -11.45
CA ARG A 165 1.06 -14.22 -12.54
C ARG A 165 1.75 -15.54 -12.17
N GLY A 166 1.67 -16.53 -13.06
CA GLY A 166 2.28 -17.85 -12.86
C GLY A 166 1.39 -18.83 -12.09
N TYR A 167 0.19 -18.44 -11.66
CA TYR A 167 -0.76 -19.40 -11.11
C TYR A 167 -1.26 -20.34 -12.21
N PHE A 168 -1.55 -21.57 -11.83
CA PHE A 168 -2.17 -22.55 -12.72
C PHE A 168 -3.11 -23.46 -11.93
N VAL A 169 -3.95 -24.18 -12.68
CA VAL A 169 -4.89 -25.16 -12.13
C VAL A 169 -4.34 -26.56 -12.38
N ALA A 170 -4.38 -27.40 -11.34
CA ALA A 170 -4.09 -28.83 -11.46
C ALA A 170 -5.32 -29.63 -10.99
N ARG A 171 -5.55 -30.80 -11.60
CA ARG A 171 -6.67 -31.69 -11.22
C ARG A 171 -6.22 -32.91 -10.43
N ASN A 172 -4.92 -33.19 -10.43
CA ASN A 172 -4.25 -34.31 -9.77
C ASN A 172 -2.73 -34.07 -9.80
N PHE A 173 -1.98 -34.96 -9.15
CA PHE A 173 -0.52 -34.92 -9.10
C PHE A 173 0.17 -34.90 -10.48
N ARG A 174 -0.36 -35.64 -11.47
CA ARG A 174 0.21 -35.68 -12.82
C ARG A 174 0.10 -34.33 -13.53
N ASP A 175 -1.05 -33.69 -13.43
CA ASP A 175 -1.27 -32.35 -13.99
C ASP A 175 -0.38 -31.32 -13.28
N PHE A 176 -0.23 -31.43 -11.96
CA PHE A 176 0.70 -30.61 -11.19
C PHE A 176 2.11 -30.71 -11.77
N ARG A 177 2.69 -31.92 -11.81
CA ARG A 177 4.07 -32.20 -12.28
C ARG A 177 4.37 -31.72 -13.70
N ARG A 178 3.36 -31.55 -14.55
CA ARG A 178 3.54 -31.08 -15.94
C ARG A 178 3.70 -29.55 -16.03
N ASN A 179 3.31 -28.82 -14.98
CA ASN A 179 3.29 -27.36 -14.93
C ASN A 179 4.30 -26.79 -13.91
N VAL A 180 5.09 -27.65 -13.26
CA VAL A 180 6.22 -27.28 -12.39
C VAL A 180 7.53 -27.51 -13.12
#